data_AF-A0A528GW40-F1
#
_entry.id   AF-A0A528GW40-F1
#
_cell.length_a   1.000
_cell.length_b   1.000
_cell.length_c   1.000
_cell.angle_alpha   90.00
_cell.angle_beta   90.00
_cell.angle_gamma   90.00
#
_symmetry.space_group_name_H-M   'P 1'
#
loop_
_entity.id
_entity.type
_entity.pdbx_description
1 polymer ?
#
loop_
_entity_poly.entity_id
_entity_poly.type
_entity_poly.pdbx_seq_one_letter_code
_entity_poly.pdbx_strand_id
1 'polypeptide(L)'
;AYLVLIAGVIGLAAFPVVRHLTRRLEALRQGVDRWGEGALETRVAVNGKDEVAAVAASFNRAAAQIERLLAAHRSLLANASHELRSPLARLRMAIDLHADGQSGPVRDEIVRDLAELDALVEEILLASRLDHIENLERVE
;
A
#
# COMPACT_ATOMS: atom_id res chain seq x y z
N ALA A 1 -1.98 -59.87 0.44
CA ALA A 1 -0.81 -59.55 1.29
C ALA A 1 0.20 -58.66 0.58
N TYR A 2 0.79 -59.09 -0.55
CA TYR A 2 1.85 -58.36 -1.25
C TYR A 2 1.46 -56.94 -1.72
N LEU A 3 0.24 -56.77 -2.27
CA LEU A 3 -0.28 -55.46 -2.66
C LEU A 3 -0.41 -54.48 -1.48
N VAL A 4 -0.84 -54.98 -0.32
CA VAL A 4 -0.97 -54.16 0.91
C VAL A 4 0.42 -53.74 1.40
N LEU A 5 1.40 -54.63 1.31
CA LEU A 5 2.79 -54.34 1.69
C LEU A 5 3.41 -53.28 0.77
N ILE A 6 3.21 -53.39 -0.55
CA ILE A 6 3.63 -52.36 -1.51
C ILE A 6 2.96 -51.02 -1.24
N ALA A 7 1.65 -51.01 -1.03
CA ALA A 7 0.92 -49.78 -0.73
C ALA A 7 1.43 -49.11 0.57
N GLY A 8 1.72 -49.92 1.60
CA GLY A 8 2.30 -49.43 2.86
C GLY A 8 3.68 -48.80 2.67
N VAL A 9 4.56 -49.43 1.89
CA VAL A 9 5.91 -48.90 1.61
C VAL A 9 5.84 -47.60 0.80
N ILE A 10 5.00 -47.54 -0.24
CA ILE A 10 4.81 -46.32 -1.03
C ILE A 10 4.26 -45.19 -0.16
N GLY A 11 3.25 -45.47 0.67
CA GLY A 11 2.68 -44.48 1.58
C GLY A 11 3.71 -43.95 2.57
N LEU A 12 4.52 -44.82 3.17
CA LEU A 12 5.57 -44.43 4.11
C LEU A 12 6.65 -43.57 3.44
N ALA A 13 7.03 -43.89 2.20
CA ALA A 13 8.02 -43.14 1.43
C ALA A 13 7.48 -41.79 0.93
N ALA A 14 6.20 -41.71 0.54
CA ALA A 14 5.57 -40.48 0.04
C ALA A 14 5.22 -39.49 1.17
N PHE A 15 4.87 -40.00 2.36
CA PHE A 15 4.46 -39.19 3.51
C PHE A 15 5.40 -38.02 3.86
N PRO A 16 6.74 -38.20 3.99
CA PRO A 16 7.64 -37.10 4.31
C PRO A 16 7.67 -36.01 3.22
N VAL A 17 7.58 -36.40 1.95
CA VAL A 17 7.58 -35.47 0.81
C VAL A 17 6.31 -34.61 0.82
N VAL A 18 5.14 -35.25 0.94
CA VAL A 18 3.86 -34.55 1.02
C VAL A 18 3.85 -33.62 2.23
N ARG A 19 4.25 -34.12 3.40
CA ARG A 19 4.27 -33.32 4.63
C ARG A 19 5.24 -32.13 4.53
N HIS A 20 6.38 -32.29 3.88
CA HIS A 20 7.31 -31.18 3.65
C HIS A 20 6.72 -30.13 2.71
N LEU A 21 6.11 -30.56 1.60
CA LEU A 21 5.49 -29.66 0.63
C LEU A 21 4.31 -28.88 1.23
N THR A 22 3.40 -29.56 1.94
CA THR A 22 2.27 -28.92 2.61
C THR A 22 2.72 -27.89 3.63
N ARG A 23 3.76 -28.17 4.42
CA ARG A 23 4.31 -27.20 5.38
C ARG A 23 4.85 -25.95 4.70
N ARG A 24 5.49 -26.09 3.53
CA ARG A 24 6.03 -24.95 2.78
C ARG A 24 4.94 -24.11 2.14
N LEU A 25 3.89 -24.75 1.61
CA LEU A 25 2.72 -24.06 1.09
C LEU A 25 1.98 -23.29 2.19
N GLU A 26 1.84 -23.88 3.37
CA GLU A 26 1.21 -23.24 4.52
C GLU A 26 2.02 -22.02 5.00
N ALA A 27 3.35 -22.12 5.05
CA ALA A 27 4.21 -20.98 5.37
C ALA A 27 4.12 -19.86 4.32
N LEU A 28 4.03 -20.21 3.03
CA LEU A 28 3.78 -19.24 1.96
C LEU A 28 2.43 -18.56 2.14
N ARG A 29 1.37 -19.33 2.35
CA ARG A 29 0.02 -18.81 2.60
C ARG A 29 0.00 -17.83 3.77
N GLN A 30 0.54 -18.21 4.92
CA GLN A 30 0.57 -17.34 6.10
C GLN A 30 1.38 -16.06 5.88
N GLY A 31 2.41 -16.09 5.03
CA GLY A 31 3.15 -14.89 4.67
C GLY A 31 2.37 -13.98 3.72
N VAL A 32 1.61 -14.55 2.78
CA VAL A 32 0.73 -13.81 1.88
C VAL A 32 -0.46 -13.21 2.64
N ASP A 33 -1.08 -13.98 3.53
CA ASP A 33 -2.23 -13.53 4.34
C ASP A 33 -1.81 -12.33 5.22
N ARG A 34 -0.67 -12.43 5.92
CA ARG A 34 -0.11 -11.31 6.70
C ARG A 34 0.20 -10.07 5.86
N TRP A 35 0.75 -10.27 4.66
CA TRP A 35 1.00 -9.16 3.74
C TRP A 35 -0.33 -8.50 3.30
N GLY A 36 -1.37 -9.30 3.04
CA GLY A 36 -2.71 -8.82 2.70
C GLY A 36 -3.43 -8.09 3.85
N GLU A 37 -3.07 -8.38 5.11
CA GLU A 37 -3.59 -7.69 6.30
C GLU A 37 -2.91 -6.32 6.56
N GLY A 38 -1.96 -5.91 5.72
CA GLY A 38 -1.30 -4.61 5.78
C GLY A 38 0.17 -4.64 6.22
N ALA A 39 0.71 -5.81 6.58
CA ALA A 39 2.14 -5.96 6.88
C ALA A 39 2.97 -5.99 5.58
N LEU A 40 2.94 -4.90 4.83
CA LEU A 40 3.47 -4.81 3.45
C LEU A 40 4.98 -5.08 3.37
N GLU A 41 5.72 -4.80 4.43
CA GLU A 41 7.16 -5.08 4.54
C GLU A 41 7.47 -6.57 4.71
N THR A 42 6.47 -7.38 5.06
CA THR A 42 6.64 -8.82 5.22
C THR A 42 7.07 -9.45 3.90
N ARG A 43 8.03 -10.37 3.98
CA ARG A 43 8.48 -11.19 2.85
C ARG A 43 8.28 -12.65 3.17
N VAL A 44 7.94 -13.41 2.15
CA VAL A 44 7.85 -14.86 2.26
C VAL A 44 9.23 -15.48 2.08
N ALA A 45 9.55 -16.46 2.91
CA ALA A 45 10.81 -17.21 2.79
C ALA A 45 10.88 -17.99 1.48
N VAL A 46 11.95 -17.78 0.70
CA VAL A 46 12.23 -18.52 -0.52
C VAL A 46 13.19 -19.67 -0.19
N ASN A 47 12.62 -20.83 0.15
CA ASN A 47 13.38 -22.03 0.48
C ASN A 47 13.36 -23.00 -0.70
N GLY A 48 14.49 -23.57 -1.10
CA GLY A 48 14.56 -24.58 -2.16
C GLY A 48 14.70 -24.00 -3.58
N LYS A 49 14.56 -24.87 -4.59
CA LYS A 49 14.69 -24.56 -6.03
C LYS A 49 13.54 -25.10 -6.88
N ASP A 50 12.43 -25.42 -6.24
CA ASP A 50 11.23 -25.97 -6.87
C ASP A 50 10.20 -24.87 -7.19
N GLU A 51 9.05 -25.28 -7.69
CA GLU A 51 7.94 -24.41 -8.09
C GLU A 51 7.42 -23.56 -6.92
N VAL A 52 7.43 -24.10 -5.69
CA VAL A 52 7.01 -23.36 -4.49
C VAL A 52 7.99 -22.20 -4.21
N ALA A 53 9.30 -22.45 -4.35
CA ALA A 53 10.29 -21.40 -4.24
C ALA A 53 10.12 -20.33 -5.34
N ALA A 54 9.83 -20.74 -6.57
CA ALA A 54 9.59 -19.83 -7.69
C ALA A 54 8.35 -18.94 -7.47
N VAL A 55 7.26 -19.50 -6.93
CA VAL A 55 6.06 -18.73 -6.56
C VAL A 55 6.36 -17.75 -5.43
N ALA A 56 7.04 -18.18 -4.36
CA ALA A 56 7.43 -17.30 -3.26
C ALA A 56 8.30 -16.13 -3.74
N ALA A 57 9.28 -16.39 -4.62
CA ALA A 57 10.10 -15.35 -5.22
C ALA A 57 9.28 -14.38 -6.09
N SER A 58 8.31 -14.90 -6.83
CA SER A 58 7.43 -14.10 -7.70
C SER A 58 6.49 -13.22 -6.88
N PHE A 59 5.95 -13.74 -5.79
CA PHE A 59 5.18 -12.96 -4.82
C PHE A 59 6.02 -11.82 -4.24
N ASN A 60 7.24 -12.11 -3.77
CA ASN A 60 8.11 -11.06 -3.21
C ASN A 60 8.43 -9.94 -4.23
N ARG A 61 8.56 -10.28 -5.53
CA ARG A 61 8.72 -9.26 -6.58
C ARG A 61 7.47 -8.40 -6.75
N ALA A 62 6.28 -9.00 -6.72
CA ALA A 62 5.01 -8.28 -6.78
C ALA A 62 4.82 -7.36 -5.56
N ALA A 63 5.09 -7.87 -4.35
CA ALA A 63 5.07 -7.09 -3.12
C ALA A 63 5.99 -5.87 -3.21
N ALA A 64 7.23 -6.05 -3.65
CA ALA A 64 8.18 -4.95 -3.83
C ALA A 64 7.73 -3.93 -4.91
N GLN A 65 7.02 -4.38 -5.95
CA GLN A 65 6.46 -3.46 -6.95
C GLN A 65 5.32 -2.63 -6.35
N ILE A 66 4.46 -3.23 -5.56
CA ILE A 66 3.34 -2.54 -4.89
C ILE A 66 3.88 -1.51 -3.90
N GLU A 67 4.90 -1.85 -3.10
CA GLU A 67 5.57 -0.89 -2.22
C GLU A 67 6.11 0.32 -2.97
N ARG A 68 6.79 0.11 -4.10
CA ARG A 68 7.30 1.21 -4.94
C ARG A 68 6.17 2.09 -5.47
N LEU A 69 5.08 1.49 -5.93
CA LEU A 69 3.91 2.23 -6.41
C LEU A 69 3.28 3.06 -5.30
N LEU A 70 3.16 2.48 -4.10
CA LEU A 70 2.61 3.16 -2.94
C LEU A 70 3.51 4.33 -2.49
N ALA A 71 4.83 4.13 -2.47
CA ALA A 71 5.79 5.19 -2.20
C ALA A 71 5.72 6.32 -3.25
N ALA A 72 5.59 5.99 -4.53
CA ALA A 72 5.43 6.98 -5.59
C ALA A 72 4.11 7.76 -5.45
N HIS A 73 3.00 7.09 -5.16
CA HIS A 73 1.70 7.72 -4.93
C HIS A 73 1.77 8.73 -3.77
N ARG A 74 2.44 8.37 -2.67
CA ARG A 74 2.67 9.27 -1.54
C ARG A 74 3.49 10.50 -1.93
N SER A 75 4.57 10.31 -2.67
CA SER A 75 5.40 11.43 -3.15
C SER A 75 4.61 12.36 -4.07
N LEU A 76 3.74 11.82 -4.92
CA LEU A 76 2.89 12.61 -5.81
C LEU A 76 1.89 13.45 -5.02
N LEU A 77 1.21 12.86 -4.04
CA LEU A 77 0.27 13.60 -3.18
C LEU A 77 0.99 14.70 -2.39
N ALA A 78 2.15 14.41 -1.82
CA ALA A 78 2.94 15.41 -1.10
C ALA A 78 3.36 16.58 -2.02
N ASN A 79 3.85 16.28 -3.23
CA ASN A 79 4.29 17.29 -4.19
C ASN A 79 3.12 18.11 -4.73
N ALA A 80 2.01 17.45 -5.09
CA ALA A 80 0.82 18.11 -5.62
C ALA A 80 0.32 19.21 -4.66
N SER A 81 0.35 18.95 -3.36
CA SER A 81 -0.13 19.92 -2.39
C SER A 81 0.77 21.12 -2.19
N HIS A 82 2.09 20.92 -2.25
CA HIS A 82 3.03 22.04 -2.29
C HIS A 82 2.83 22.88 -3.56
N GLU A 83 2.57 22.24 -4.70
CA GLU A 83 2.32 22.94 -5.96
C GLU A 83 0.95 23.62 -6.02
N LEU A 84 -0.07 23.13 -5.32
CA LEU A 84 -1.41 23.74 -5.25
C LEU A 84 -1.46 24.94 -4.29
N ARG A 85 -0.66 24.95 -3.23
CA ARG A 85 -0.63 26.08 -2.28
C ARG A 85 -0.21 27.41 -2.93
N SER A 86 0.71 27.35 -3.89
CA SER A 86 1.22 28.51 -4.63
C SER A 86 0.18 29.19 -5.56
N PRO A 87 -0.55 28.50 -6.46
CA PRO A 87 -1.62 29.08 -7.24
C PRO A 87 -2.81 29.51 -6.37
N LEU A 88 -3.15 28.79 -5.29
CA LEU A 88 -4.18 29.24 -4.35
C LEU A 88 -3.80 30.60 -3.71
N ALA A 89 -2.55 30.74 -3.22
CA ALA A 89 -2.06 32.01 -2.68
C ALA A 89 -2.07 33.15 -3.72
N ARG A 90 -1.71 32.86 -4.97
CA ARG A 90 -1.79 33.84 -6.08
C ARG A 90 -3.22 34.23 -6.41
N LEU A 91 -4.16 33.30 -6.40
CA LEU A 91 -5.58 33.59 -6.65
C LEU A 91 -6.13 34.51 -5.54
N ARG A 92 -5.79 34.21 -4.28
CA ARG A 92 -6.14 35.05 -3.13
C ARG A 92 -5.62 36.48 -3.29
N MET A 93 -4.34 36.60 -3.65
CA MET A 93 -3.70 37.90 -3.89
C MET A 93 -4.34 38.66 -5.07
N ALA A 94 -4.68 37.98 -6.17
CA ALA A 94 -5.33 38.61 -7.32
C ALA A 94 -6.73 39.15 -6.97
N ILE A 95 -7.48 38.44 -6.13
CA ILE A 95 -8.78 38.88 -5.60
C ILE A 95 -8.62 40.08 -4.66
N ASP A 96 -7.61 40.06 -3.79
CA ASP A 96 -7.31 41.18 -2.89
C ASP A 96 -6.88 42.43 -3.66
N LEU A 97 -6.15 42.29 -4.78
CA LEU A 97 -5.71 43.41 -5.62
C LEU A 97 -6.81 43.98 -6.54
N HIS A 98 -7.80 43.18 -6.95
CA HIS A 98 -8.98 43.68 -7.69
C HIS A 98 -10.00 44.40 -6.79
N ALA A 99 -9.74 44.49 -5.48
CA ALA A 99 -10.65 45.08 -4.51
C ALA A 99 -10.73 46.61 -4.52
N ASP A 100 -9.90 47.32 -5.31
CA ASP A 100 -9.88 48.79 -5.38
C ASP A 100 -11.12 49.42 -6.05
N GLY A 101 -12.15 48.65 -6.43
CA GLY A 101 -13.37 49.21 -7.02
C GLY A 101 -14.68 48.45 -6.83
N GLN A 102 -14.68 47.18 -6.40
CA GLN A 102 -15.91 46.36 -6.30
C GLN A 102 -15.86 45.51 -5.02
N SER A 103 -16.15 46.14 -3.88
CA SER A 103 -16.44 45.44 -2.61
C SER A 103 -17.85 44.84 -2.71
N GLY A 104 -17.98 43.60 -3.15
CA GLY A 104 -19.28 42.93 -3.31
C GLY A 104 -19.33 41.53 -2.68
N PRO A 105 -20.54 41.01 -2.36
CA PRO A 105 -20.74 39.69 -1.74
C PRO A 105 -20.10 38.51 -2.50
N VAL A 106 -19.91 38.66 -3.82
CA VAL A 106 -19.22 37.68 -4.68
C VAL A 106 -17.74 37.52 -4.30
N ARG A 107 -17.06 38.58 -3.85
CA ARG A 107 -15.66 38.49 -3.39
C ARG A 107 -15.55 37.63 -2.13
N ASP A 108 -16.43 37.87 -1.17
CA ASP A 108 -16.42 37.15 0.11
C ASP A 108 -16.83 35.68 -0.07
N GLU A 109 -17.61 35.37 -1.10
CA GLU A 109 -17.90 34.00 -1.53
C GLU A 109 -16.65 33.33 -2.12
N ILE A 110 -15.97 33.94 -3.09
CA ILE A 110 -14.75 33.36 -3.70
C ILE A 110 -13.63 33.17 -2.67
N VAL A 111 -13.46 34.11 -1.73
CA VAL A 111 -12.45 33.97 -0.66
C VAL A 111 -12.78 32.81 0.29
N ARG A 112 -14.06 32.56 0.57
CA ARG A 112 -14.50 31.41 1.37
C ARG A 112 -14.28 30.09 0.64
N ASP A 113 -14.67 30.01 -0.63
CA ASP A 113 -14.45 28.81 -1.46
C ASP A 113 -12.96 28.47 -1.54
N LEU A 114 -12.10 29.48 -1.66
CA LEU A 114 -10.65 29.28 -1.70
C LEU A 114 -10.08 28.75 -0.37
N ALA A 115 -10.60 29.23 0.76
CA ALA A 115 -10.23 28.73 2.08
C ALA A 115 -10.72 27.30 2.31
N GLU A 116 -11.90 26.95 1.80
CA GLU A 116 -12.45 25.60 1.84
C GLU A 116 -11.63 24.63 0.98
N LEU A 117 -11.20 25.05 -0.22
CA LEU A 117 -10.30 24.25 -1.06
C LEU A 117 -8.93 24.02 -0.39
N ASP A 118 -8.36 25.01 0.28
CA ASP A 118 -7.08 24.86 1.01
C ASP A 118 -7.24 23.85 2.16
N ALA A 119 -8.35 23.92 2.89
CA ALA A 119 -8.68 22.97 3.97
C ALA A 119 -8.90 21.53 3.45
N LEU A 120 -9.64 21.36 2.35
CA LEU A 120 -9.86 20.05 1.73
C LEU A 120 -8.56 19.43 1.22
N VAL A 121 -7.67 20.24 0.62
CA VAL A 121 -6.34 19.77 0.21
C VAL A 121 -5.52 19.33 1.42
N GLU A 122 -5.55 20.09 2.52
CA GLU A 122 -4.84 19.73 3.76
C GLU A 122 -5.40 18.44 4.40
N GLU A 123 -6.72 18.25 4.41
CA GLU A 123 -7.38 17.06 4.95
C GLU A 123 -7.04 15.80 4.14
N ILE A 124 -7.09 15.87 2.80
CA ILE A 124 -6.72 14.73 1.92
C ILE A 124 -5.26 14.31 2.15
N LEU A 125 -4.36 15.25 2.39
CA LEU A 125 -2.96 14.95 2.68
C LEU A 125 -2.76 14.38 4.07
N LEU A 126 -3.47 14.91 5.06
CA LEU A 126 -3.43 14.39 6.42
C LEU A 126 -3.94 12.96 6.45
N ALA A 127 -5.05 12.67 5.77
CA ALA A 127 -5.54 11.30 5.60
C ALA A 127 -4.49 10.40 4.93
N SER A 128 -3.85 10.87 3.84
CA SER A 128 -2.77 10.12 3.18
C SER A 128 -1.53 9.90 4.06
N ARG A 129 -1.28 10.76 5.06
CA ARG A 129 -0.16 10.62 6.02
C ARG A 129 -0.53 9.76 7.22
N LEU A 130 -1.77 9.82 7.71
CA LEU A 130 -2.24 9.02 8.86
C LEU A 130 -2.33 7.53 8.52
N ASP A 131 -2.82 7.20 7.33
CA ASP A 131 -2.86 5.84 6.78
C ASP A 131 -1.45 5.19 6.75
N HIS A 132 -0.40 6.01 6.81
CA HIS A 132 0.99 5.56 6.91
C HIS A 132 1.47 5.32 8.35
N ILE A 133 1.09 6.17 9.32
CA ILE A 133 1.47 6.00 10.74
C ILE A 133 0.80 4.74 11.31
N GLU A 134 -0.47 4.51 10.97
CA GLU A 134 -1.21 3.33 11.40
C GLU A 134 -0.59 2.03 10.88
N ASN A 135 0.00 2.07 9.67
CA ASN A 135 0.74 0.93 9.12
C ASN A 135 2.13 0.73 9.74
N LEU A 136 2.75 1.75 10.34
CA LEU A 136 4.03 1.61 11.04
C LEU A 136 3.85 1.09 12.47
N GLU A 137 2.81 1.52 13.19
CA GLU A 137 2.49 1.02 14.54
C GLU A 137 2.02 -0.45 14.53
N ARG A 138 1.47 -0.94 13.40
CA ARG A 138 1.04 -2.34 13.26
C ARG A 138 2.19 -3.33 13.01
N VAL A 139 3.40 -2.83 12.74
CA VAL A 139 4.59 -3.62 12.41
C VAL A 139 5.52 -3.82 13.62
N GLU A 140 5.34 -3.05 14.70
CA GLU A 140 5.94 -3.31 16.04
C GLU A 140 5.09 -4.27 16.90
#